data_AF-A0A2D6BZ02-F1
#
_entry.id   AF-A0A2D6BZ02-F1
#
_cell.length_a   1.000
_cell.length_b   1.000
_cell.length_c   1.000
_cell.angle_alpha   90.00
_cell.angle_beta   90.00
_cell.angle_gamma   90.00
#
_symmetry.space_group_name_H-M   'P 1'
#
loop_
_entity.id
_entity.type
_entity.pdbx_description
1 polymer ?
#
loop_
_entity_poly.entity_id
_entity_poly.type
_entity_poly.pdbx_seq_one_letter_code
_entity_poly.pdbx_strand_id
1 'polypeptide(L)'
;MSGKMTMIPAALASGFGELGKHGSLITPEFGSSFRLSAVLTDCPLPLSVPVDHGIDDFCLNCRVCEDACPPQAIAPNKQLVRGEVKWYVDFDKCLPFFNEHQGCAVCLAVCPWSRPGVGPRLADKLERRRSRKALG
;
A
#
# COMPACT_ATOMS: atom_id res chain seq x y z
N MET A 1 7.94 -6.40 -15.94
CA MET A 1 8.35 -4.97 -15.92
C MET A 1 9.76 -4.88 -15.36
N SER A 2 10.79 -4.99 -16.21
CA SER A 2 12.18 -4.83 -15.81
C SER A 2 12.64 -3.43 -16.23
N GLY A 3 12.67 -2.50 -15.28
CA GLY A 3 13.29 -1.19 -15.44
C GLY A 3 14.61 -1.14 -14.66
N LYS A 4 15.46 -0.14 -14.93
CA LYS A 4 16.72 0.07 -14.19
C LYS A 4 16.50 0.46 -12.70
N MET A 5 15.25 0.59 -12.28
CA MET A 5 14.85 1.18 -11.02
C MET A 5 13.54 0.54 -10.53
N THR A 6 13.48 0.27 -9.22
CA THR A 6 12.25 -0.16 -8.56
C THR A 6 11.38 1.07 -8.28
N MET A 7 10.16 1.09 -8.83
CA MET A 7 9.30 2.29 -8.78
C MET A 7 8.72 2.59 -7.39
N ILE A 8 8.32 1.55 -6.63
CA ILE A 8 7.69 1.72 -5.32
C ILE A 8 8.57 2.53 -4.35
N PRO A 9 9.84 2.15 -4.08
CA PRO A 9 10.71 2.90 -3.17
C PRO A 9 10.86 4.38 -3.53
N ALA A 10 10.94 4.70 -4.82
CA ALA A 10 11.11 6.08 -5.24
C ALA A 10 9.83 6.91 -5.14
N ALA A 11 8.67 6.30 -5.40
CA ALA A 11 7.39 6.96 -5.17
C ALA A 11 7.16 7.25 -3.68
N LEU A 12 7.61 6.36 -2.78
CA LEU A 12 7.61 6.62 -1.33
C LEU A 12 8.55 7.77 -0.98
N ALA A 13 9.78 7.75 -1.50
CA ALA A 13 10.78 8.79 -1.25
C ALA A 13 10.33 10.18 -1.75
N SER A 14 9.56 10.22 -2.84
CA SER A 14 9.02 11.45 -3.39
C SER A 14 7.74 11.94 -2.70
N GLY A 15 7.26 11.26 -1.66
CA GLY A 15 6.01 11.63 -0.98
C GLY A 15 4.76 11.44 -1.82
N PHE A 16 4.80 10.55 -2.83
CA PHE A 16 3.64 10.31 -3.69
C PHE A 16 2.52 9.54 -2.97
N GLY A 17 2.89 8.73 -1.98
CA GLY A 17 1.97 7.97 -1.15
C GLY A 17 2.70 7.06 -0.18
N GLU A 18 1.97 6.11 0.41
CA GLU A 18 2.50 5.16 1.40
C GLU A 18 2.32 3.71 0.94
N LEU A 19 3.11 2.80 1.52
CA LEU A 19 3.02 1.38 1.24
C LEU A 19 1.84 0.75 1.98
N GLY A 20 0.85 0.24 1.24
CA GLY A 20 -0.27 -0.49 1.82
C GLY A 20 0.08 -1.93 2.22
N LYS A 21 -0.70 -2.51 3.15
CA LYS A 21 -0.58 -3.91 3.59
C LYS A 21 -0.55 -4.93 2.42
N HIS A 22 -1.29 -4.65 1.35
CA HIS A 22 -1.30 -5.49 0.14
C HIS A 22 -0.10 -5.26 -0.81
N GLY A 23 0.95 -4.57 -0.36
CA GLY A 23 2.22 -4.42 -1.07
C GLY A 23 2.20 -3.46 -2.27
N SER A 24 1.14 -2.65 -2.44
CA SER A 24 1.09 -1.59 -3.47
C SER A 24 1.00 -0.23 -2.81
N LEU A 25 1.38 0.84 -3.55
CA LEU A 25 1.20 2.19 -3.04
C LEU A 25 -0.29 2.54 -2.91
N ILE A 26 -0.60 3.31 -1.87
CA ILE A 26 -1.88 3.98 -1.67
C ILE A 26 -1.61 5.48 -1.68
N THR A 27 -2.43 6.24 -2.38
CA THR A 27 -2.46 7.70 -2.32
C THR A 27 -3.83 8.15 -1.80
N PRO A 28 -3.95 9.32 -1.16
CA PRO A 28 -5.24 9.87 -0.75
C PRO A 28 -6.20 10.11 -1.92
N GLU A 29 -5.67 10.46 -3.10
CA GLU A 29 -6.45 10.83 -4.28
C GLU A 29 -6.91 9.60 -5.09
N PHE A 30 -6.00 8.66 -5.36
CA PHE A 30 -6.25 7.53 -6.27
C PHE A 30 -6.41 6.18 -5.56
N GLY A 31 -6.25 6.14 -4.24
CA GLY A 31 -6.16 4.88 -3.51
C GLY A 31 -5.01 4.05 -4.06
N SER A 32 -5.26 2.77 -4.37
CA SER A 32 -4.30 1.90 -5.07
C SER A 32 -4.69 1.57 -6.51
N SER A 33 -5.70 2.25 -7.06
CA SER A 33 -6.22 1.96 -8.39
C SER A 33 -5.51 2.75 -9.49
N PHE A 34 -4.18 2.62 -9.53
CA PHE A 34 -3.34 3.29 -10.53
C PHE A 34 -2.09 2.45 -10.86
N ARG A 35 -1.35 2.86 -11.88
CA ARG A 35 -0.04 2.27 -12.24
C ARG A 35 1.04 3.32 -12.12
N LEU A 36 2.17 2.92 -11.55
CA LEU A 36 3.36 3.77 -11.48
C LEU A 36 4.13 3.72 -12.81
N SER A 37 4.69 4.86 -13.16
CA SER A 37 5.71 5.03 -14.19
C SER A 37 6.68 6.12 -13.70
N ALA A 38 7.90 6.13 -14.23
CA ALA A 38 8.91 7.11 -13.87
C ALA A 38 9.75 7.49 -15.09
N VAL A 39 10.24 8.73 -15.09
CA VAL A 39 11.22 9.24 -16.05
C VAL A 39 12.47 9.61 -15.28
N LEU A 40 13.63 9.12 -15.74
CA LEU A 40 14.93 9.51 -15.21
C LEU A 40 15.43 10.72 -16.00
N THR A 41 15.86 11.77 -15.29
CA THR A 41 16.40 12.99 -15.89
C THR A 41 17.48 13.57 -15.00
N ASP A 42 18.41 14.28 -15.63
CA ASP A 42 19.42 15.14 -15.03
C ASP A 42 18.95 16.60 -14.88
N CYS A 43 17.74 16.91 -15.36
CA CYS A 43 17.12 18.23 -15.21
C CYS A 43 17.03 18.61 -13.72
N PRO A 44 17.45 19.83 -13.33
CA PRO A 44 17.32 20.28 -11.95
C PRO A 44 15.84 20.48 -11.59
N LEU A 45 15.32 19.61 -10.73
CA LEU A 45 13.96 19.66 -10.21
C LEU A 45 13.98 19.82 -8.69
N PRO A 46 13.03 20.55 -8.09
CA PRO A 46 12.84 20.55 -6.64
C PRO A 46 12.62 19.12 -6.14
N LEU A 47 13.33 18.75 -5.06
CA LEU A 47 13.13 17.46 -4.41
C LEU A 47 11.94 17.52 -3.48
N SER A 48 11.08 16.51 -3.55
CA SER A 48 10.05 16.27 -2.56
C SER A 48 10.56 15.36 -1.44
N VAL A 49 9.81 15.32 -0.35
CA VAL A 49 10.10 14.49 0.83
C VAL A 49 8.93 13.53 1.07
N PRO A 50 9.15 12.41 1.79
CA PRO A 50 8.06 11.54 2.22
C PRO A 50 6.98 12.29 2.99
N VAL A 51 5.73 11.89 2.81
CA VAL A 51 4.56 12.46 3.49
C VAL A 51 3.81 11.34 4.20
N ASP A 52 3.44 11.59 5.45
CA ASP A 52 2.56 10.71 6.22
C ASP A 52 1.09 11.07 5.93
N HIS A 53 0.34 10.13 5.37
CA HIS A 53 -1.08 10.23 5.10
C HIS A 53 -1.92 9.35 6.04
N GLY A 54 -1.32 8.75 7.07
CA GLY A 54 -1.96 7.85 8.03
C GLY A 54 -2.36 6.49 7.45
N ILE A 55 -1.87 6.13 6.26
CA ILE A 55 -2.23 4.89 5.57
C ILE A 55 -1.61 3.68 6.28
N ASP A 56 -0.35 3.79 6.70
CA ASP A 56 0.32 2.70 7.41
C ASP A 56 -0.41 2.36 8.72
N ASP A 57 -0.77 3.39 9.49
CA ASP A 57 -1.53 3.29 10.73
C ASP A 57 -2.94 2.69 10.53
N PHE A 58 -3.59 3.07 9.43
CA PHE A 58 -4.84 2.44 9.00
C PHE A 58 -4.64 0.95 8.70
N CYS A 59 -3.57 0.59 7.99
CA CYS A 59 -3.25 -0.78 7.60
C CYS A 59 -2.96 -1.69 8.80
N LEU A 60 -2.46 -1.17 9.92
CA LEU A 60 -2.27 -1.94 11.16
C LEU A 60 -3.58 -2.57 11.67
N ASN A 61 -4.70 -1.88 11.47
CA ASN A 61 -6.01 -2.30 12.00
C ASN A 61 -6.95 -2.86 10.92
N CYS A 62 -6.69 -2.55 9.65
CA CYS A 62 -7.48 -3.05 8.53
C CYS A 62 -7.03 -4.46 8.12
N ARG A 63 -7.98 -5.38 7.92
CA ARG A 63 -7.73 -6.75 7.44
C ARG A 63 -8.42 -7.08 6.11
N VAL A 64 -9.04 -6.09 5.46
CA VAL A 64 -9.89 -6.32 4.28
C VAL A 64 -9.14 -7.00 3.12
N CYS A 65 -7.92 -6.56 2.81
CA CYS A 65 -7.13 -7.19 1.73
C CYS A 65 -6.55 -8.55 2.13
N GLU A 66 -6.23 -8.75 3.41
CA GLU A 66 -5.76 -10.00 4.00
C GLU A 66 -6.84 -11.07 3.88
N ASP A 67 -8.05 -10.77 4.38
CA ASP A 67 -9.19 -11.68 4.40
C ASP A 67 -9.68 -12.04 2.97
N ALA A 68 -9.52 -11.11 2.02
CA ALA A 68 -9.98 -11.30 0.65
C ALA A 68 -8.94 -11.99 -0.27
N CYS A 69 -7.70 -12.18 0.17
CA CYS A 69 -6.62 -12.71 -0.67
C CYS A 69 -6.82 -14.22 -0.92
N PRO A 70 -7.14 -14.68 -2.15
CA PRO A 70 -7.43 -16.10 -2.39
C PRO A 70 -6.27 -17.05 -2.02
N PRO A 71 -5.00 -16.76 -2.35
CA PRO A 71 -3.88 -17.61 -1.95
C PRO A 71 -3.32 -17.30 -0.56
N GLN A 72 -3.96 -16.43 0.22
CA GLN A 72 -3.50 -16.03 1.57
C GLN A 72 -2.03 -15.56 1.58
N ALA A 73 -1.68 -14.72 0.61
CA ALA A 73 -0.32 -14.22 0.40
C ALA A 73 0.01 -12.97 1.26
N ILE A 74 -0.96 -12.37 1.93
CA ILE A 74 -0.79 -11.12 2.68
C ILE A 74 -0.72 -11.44 4.17
N ALA A 75 0.38 -11.06 4.82
CA ALA A 75 0.56 -11.29 6.25
C ALA A 75 -0.14 -10.21 7.11
N PRO A 76 -0.59 -10.54 8.33
CA PRO A 76 -1.25 -9.58 9.23
C PRO A 76 -0.28 -8.51 9.78
N ASN A 77 1.01 -8.82 9.83
CA ASN A 77 2.06 -8.00 10.42
C ASN A 77 3.17 -7.69 9.41
N LYS A 78 3.88 -6.59 9.65
CA LYS A 78 5.12 -6.26 8.93
C LYS A 78 6.19 -7.31 9.16
N GLN A 79 7.06 -7.49 8.17
CA GLN A 79 8.13 -8.47 8.17
C GLN A 79 9.46 -7.79 7.85
N LEU A 80 10.56 -8.35 8.35
CA LEU A 80 11.91 -7.94 7.96
C LEU A 80 12.19 -8.43 6.55
N VAL A 81 12.22 -7.52 5.58
CA VAL A 81 12.45 -7.83 4.17
C VAL A 81 13.64 -7.01 3.69
N ARG A 82 14.76 -7.69 3.43
CA ARG A 82 15.99 -7.09 2.90
C ARG A 82 16.51 -5.91 3.76
N GLY A 83 16.46 -6.08 5.08
CA GLY A 83 16.98 -5.10 6.05
C GLY A 83 15.97 -4.05 6.52
N GLU A 84 14.73 -4.08 6.03
CA GLU A 84 13.69 -3.11 6.38
C GLU A 84 12.43 -3.82 6.89
N VAL A 85 11.82 -3.31 7.96
CA VAL A 85 10.55 -3.83 8.48
C VAL A 85 9.39 -3.18 7.72
N LYS A 86 8.69 -3.95 6.89
CA LYS A 86 7.61 -3.43 6.03
C LYS A 86 6.51 -4.44 5.76
N TRP A 87 5.40 -3.97 5.20
CA TRP A 87 4.38 -4.85 4.64
C TRP A 87 4.97 -5.68 3.51
N TYR A 88 4.66 -6.98 3.51
CA TYR A 88 5.16 -7.93 2.53
C TYR A 88 4.04 -8.83 2.04
N VAL A 89 4.09 -9.12 0.74
CA VAL A 89 3.23 -10.09 0.08
C VAL A 89 4.10 -11.26 -0.33
N ASP A 90 3.70 -12.46 0.05
CA ASP A 90 4.32 -13.70 -0.36
C ASP A 90 4.08 -13.93 -1.86
N PHE A 91 5.08 -13.58 -2.66
CA PHE A 91 4.99 -13.71 -4.12
C PHE A 91 4.98 -15.16 -4.60
N ASP A 92 5.50 -16.11 -3.81
CA ASP A 92 5.48 -17.53 -4.16
C ASP A 92 4.05 -18.09 -4.06
N LYS A 93 3.20 -17.49 -3.23
CA LYS A 93 1.75 -17.76 -3.19
C LYS A 93 0.96 -16.92 -4.18
N CYS A 94 1.31 -15.63 -4.32
CA CYS A 94 0.54 -14.68 -5.13
C CYS A 94 0.70 -14.92 -6.63
N LEU A 95 1.93 -15.13 -7.12
CA LEU A 95 2.20 -15.21 -8.56
C LEU A 95 1.58 -16.43 -9.25
N PRO A 96 1.58 -17.65 -8.68
CA PRO A 96 0.93 -18.80 -9.32
C PRO A 96 -0.56 -18.55 -9.55
N PHE A 97 -1.27 -18.07 -8.52
CA PHE A 97 -2.69 -17.74 -8.63
C PHE A 97 -2.94 -16.65 -9.67
N PHE A 98 -2.11 -15.60 -9.67
CA PHE A 98 -2.21 -14.51 -10.65
C PHE A 98 -2.04 -15.02 -12.08
N ASN A 99 -1.05 -15.87 -12.33
CA ASN A 99 -0.75 -16.38 -13.68
C ASN A 99 -1.83 -17.34 -14.19
N GLU A 100 -2.37 -18.20 -13.33
CA GLU A 100 -3.45 -19.13 -13.66
C GLU A 100 -4.72 -18.37 -14.09
N HIS A 101 -5.03 -17.25 -13.44
CA HIS A 101 -6.25 -16.48 -13.66
C HIS A 101 -6.08 -15.30 -14.63
N GLN A 102 -4.92 -15.19 -15.30
CA GLN A 102 -4.60 -14.08 -16.22
C GLN A 102 -4.74 -12.69 -15.54
N GLY A 103 -4.48 -12.63 -14.25
CA GLY A 103 -4.72 -11.47 -13.40
C GLY A 103 -5.37 -11.83 -12.07
N CYS A 104 -5.33 -10.90 -11.11
CA CYS A 104 -6.07 -11.02 -9.86
C CYS A 104 -6.50 -9.63 -9.37
N ALA A 105 -5.64 -8.94 -8.62
CA ALA A 105 -5.90 -7.61 -8.05
C ALA A 105 -7.12 -7.50 -7.10
N VAL A 106 -7.63 -8.63 -6.58
CA VAL A 106 -8.73 -8.65 -5.59
C VAL A 106 -8.40 -7.75 -4.39
N CYS A 107 -7.19 -7.87 -3.85
CA CYS A 107 -6.73 -7.05 -2.72
C CYS A 107 -6.78 -5.54 -2.99
N LEU A 108 -6.56 -5.11 -4.24
CA LEU A 108 -6.66 -3.71 -4.65
C LEU A 108 -8.13 -3.28 -4.80
N ALA A 109 -8.96 -4.13 -5.39
CA ALA A 109 -10.38 -3.86 -5.62
C ALA A 109 -11.18 -3.72 -4.31
N VAL A 110 -10.83 -4.52 -3.29
CA VAL A 110 -11.50 -4.46 -1.98
C VAL A 110 -10.89 -3.41 -1.04
N CYS A 111 -9.70 -2.88 -1.34
CA CYS A 111 -9.03 -1.91 -0.49
C CYS A 111 -9.94 -0.69 -0.27
N PRO A 112 -10.22 -0.29 0.99
CA PRO A 112 -11.09 0.85 1.26
C PRO A 112 -10.60 2.17 0.64
N TRP A 113 -9.28 2.31 0.46
CA TRP A 113 -8.67 3.47 -0.20
C TRP A 113 -8.94 3.52 -1.70
N SER A 114 -9.17 2.38 -2.37
CA SER A 114 -9.51 2.34 -3.79
C SER A 114 -10.92 2.87 -4.11
N ARG A 115 -11.72 3.21 -3.10
CA ARG A 115 -13.03 3.83 -3.26
C ARG A 115 -12.97 5.30 -2.83
N PRO A 116 -13.33 6.26 -3.72
CA PRO A 116 -13.25 7.68 -3.41
C PRO A 116 -13.92 8.05 -2.08
N GLY A 117 -13.16 8.72 -1.22
CA GLY A 117 -13.60 9.20 0.09
C GLY A 117 -13.89 8.11 1.14
N VAL A 118 -13.79 6.81 0.84
CA VAL A 118 -14.04 5.75 1.83
C VAL A 118 -12.82 5.57 2.74
N GLY A 119 -11.61 5.46 2.16
CA GLY A 119 -10.35 5.32 2.91
C GLY A 119 -10.16 6.39 3.98
N PRO A 120 -10.13 7.69 3.62
CA PRO A 120 -9.94 8.79 4.58
C PRO A 120 -10.99 8.78 5.71
N ARG A 121 -12.28 8.63 5.38
CA ARG A 121 -13.35 8.57 6.39
C ARG A 121 -13.18 7.43 7.39
N LEU A 122 -12.70 6.26 6.93
CA LEU A 122 -12.45 5.13 7.81
C LEU A 122 -11.19 5.32 8.64
N ALA A 123 -10.14 5.94 8.08
CA ALA A 123 -8.94 6.31 8.81
C ALA A 123 -9.28 7.25 9.98
N ASP A 124 -10.00 8.35 9.72
CA ASP A 124 -10.46 9.28 10.76
C ASP A 124 -11.27 8.56 11.85
N LYS A 125 -12.16 7.65 11.44
CA LYS A 125 -13.02 6.91 12.38
C LYS A 125 -12.20 5.97 13.26
N LEU A 126 -11.17 5.32 12.71
CA LEU A 126 -10.28 4.45 13.47
C LEU A 126 -9.39 5.25 14.42
N GLU A 127 -8.89 6.39 13.98
CA GLU A 127 -8.09 7.30 14.81
C GLU A 127 -8.90 7.79 16.02
N ARG A 128 -10.10 8.34 15.79
CA ARG A 128 -11.01 8.78 16.88
C ARG A 128 -11.29 7.66 17.89
N ARG A 129 -11.41 6.41 17.43
CA ARG A 129 -11.59 5.25 18.31
C ARG A 129 -10.34 4.95 19.15
N ARG A 130 -9.15 5.05 18.55
CA ARG A 130 -7.87 4.88 19.27
C ARG A 130 -7.69 5.97 20.33
N SER A 131 -7.91 7.24 19.98
CA SER A 131 -7.80 8.36 20.92
C SER A 131 -8.75 8.19 22.11
N ARG A 132 -10.00 7.75 21.88
CA ARG A 132 -10.94 7.46 22.96
C ARG A 132 -10.50 6.30 23.87
N LYS A 133 -9.86 5.27 23.31
CA LYS A 133 -9.37 4.11 24.07
C LYS A 133 -8.08 4.44 24.86
N ALA A 134 -7.30 5.43 24.42
CA ALA A 134 -6.11 5.87 25.14
C ALA A 134 -6.42 6.78 26.35
N LEU A 135 -7.63 7.35 26.40
CA LEU A 135 -8.10 8.25 27.45
C LEU A 135 -8.83 7.55 28.61
N GLY A 136 -9.03 6.23 28.55
CA GLY A 136 -9.72 5.44 29.58
C GLY A 136 -8.96 4.17 29.88
#